data_AF-I0FC38-F1
#
_entry.id   AF-I0FC38-F1
#
_cell.length_a   1.000
_cell.length_b   1.000
_cell.length_c   1.000
_cell.angle_alpha   90.00
_cell.angle_beta   90.00
_cell.angle_gamma   90.00
#
_symmetry.space_group_name_H-M   'P 1'
#
loop_
_entity.id
_entity.type
_entity.pdbx_description
1 polymer ?
#
loop_
_entity_poly.entity_id
_entity_poly.type
_entity_poly.pdbx_seq_one_letter_code
_entity_poly.pdbx_strand_id
1 'polypeptide(L)'
;MLPLFIILSSAAISVLVFILFRIAVLNTKTRTKGKHHKTFHKTKKLISKAINILKTNPNEVGALQTLNDYYYSNKDFENGLKYARKLCQLIEENPTNKNIDSFKVFLSYGFYNLERNFNLEALGLLKKAYSLKKDDIDVNYYLGIAFLKNAHYKEALHYLTKIYQFDKSNNDVLKYIGMTLFYMGNYTKAVGIFNNIKKHIQNDVNALLAYAQSLSQLNQDQLALDIANKIKSKDGMIYEALLIESEINAKNHNLVKLEDNIKEMIKIKPDLPTKIFLKLFYKLGELYIEHENYKKATEAFTQVERIDPNYQKIAEKLEFSKKLNENLALRIYLKSPKEKFDNLASAIILKLYKNKFQVRDKKINEITSQFIDINFQLSNNQWEENILVRFVRTDQKNFGELFLKDLISKTKENKIKGLCIAPATFSEKAKQIIEGRLIDLIEGKKLTQILRTLDISKYI
;
A
#
# COMPACT_ATOMS: atom_id res chain seq x y z
N MET A 1 -47.68 48.70 19.39
CA MET A 1 -48.19 48.66 18.00
C MET A 1 -47.13 48.33 16.93
N LEU A 2 -45.82 48.47 17.18
CA LEU A 2 -44.77 48.09 16.22
C LEU A 2 -44.43 46.57 16.07
N PRO A 3 -44.57 45.68 17.08
CA PRO A 3 -44.12 44.29 16.91
C PRO A 3 -45.11 43.41 16.11
N LEU A 4 -46.39 43.78 16.02
CA LEU A 4 -47.37 43.04 15.21
C LEU A 4 -47.19 43.28 13.69
N PHE A 5 -46.79 44.50 13.29
CA PHE A 5 -46.62 44.84 11.87
C PHE A 5 -45.42 44.14 11.23
N ILE A 6 -44.33 43.93 11.97
CA ILE A 6 -43.13 43.25 11.47
C ILE A 6 -43.41 41.75 11.25
N ILE A 7 -44.16 41.10 12.15
CA ILE A 7 -44.51 39.68 12.05
C ILE A 7 -45.52 39.43 10.91
N LEU A 8 -46.49 40.34 10.73
CA LEU A 8 -47.44 40.26 9.60
C LEU A 8 -46.74 40.51 8.24
N SER A 9 -45.74 41.40 8.20
CA SER A 9 -44.96 41.65 6.98
C SER A 9 -44.06 40.47 6.59
N SER A 10 -43.43 39.77 7.54
CA SER A 10 -42.57 38.61 7.25
C SER A 10 -43.37 37.35 6.87
N ALA A 11 -44.55 37.18 7.45
CA ALA A 11 -45.49 36.13 7.04
C ALA A 11 -46.04 36.39 5.63
N ALA A 12 -46.39 37.62 5.28
CA ALA A 12 -46.86 37.96 3.94
C ALA A 12 -45.77 37.77 2.88
N ILE A 13 -44.52 38.17 3.17
CA ILE A 13 -43.39 38.01 2.24
C ILE A 13 -43.02 36.54 2.06
N SER A 14 -43.02 35.72 3.12
CA SER A 14 -42.72 34.29 3.01
C SER A 14 -43.79 33.53 2.21
N VAL A 15 -45.07 33.88 2.37
CA VAL A 15 -46.16 33.33 1.55
C VAL A 15 -46.02 33.75 0.09
N LEU A 16 -45.65 35.01 -0.19
CA LEU A 16 -45.47 35.52 -1.55
C LEU A 16 -44.27 34.86 -2.25
N VAL A 17 -43.14 34.67 -1.54
CA VAL A 17 -41.96 33.93 -2.02
C VAL A 17 -42.29 32.47 -2.27
N PHE A 18 -43.10 31.83 -1.42
CA PHE A 18 -43.51 30.44 -1.60
C PHE A 18 -44.47 30.27 -2.79
N ILE A 19 -45.37 31.24 -3.02
CA ILE A 19 -46.27 31.26 -4.18
C ILE A 19 -45.46 31.50 -5.46
N LEU A 20 -44.53 32.46 -5.48
CA LEU A 20 -43.65 32.71 -6.63
C LEU A 20 -42.73 31.52 -6.91
N PHE A 21 -42.21 30.85 -5.87
CA PHE A 21 -41.42 29.62 -6.01
C PHE A 21 -42.27 28.46 -6.55
N ARG A 22 -43.53 28.32 -6.10
CA ARG A 22 -44.47 27.34 -6.68
C ARG A 22 -44.81 27.65 -8.13
N ILE A 23 -45.02 28.92 -8.50
CA ILE A 23 -45.31 29.33 -9.87
C ILE A 23 -44.08 29.11 -10.77
N ALA A 24 -42.86 29.38 -10.29
CA ALA A 24 -41.62 29.07 -11.01
C ALA A 24 -41.39 27.54 -11.17
N VAL A 25 -41.72 26.74 -10.16
CA VAL A 25 -41.66 25.27 -10.21
C VAL A 25 -42.79 24.68 -11.07
N LEU A 26 -43.93 25.35 -11.19
CA LEU A 26 -45.03 24.96 -12.07
C LEU A 26 -44.75 25.32 -13.54
N ASN A 27 -44.14 26.48 -13.81
CA ASN A 27 -43.82 26.95 -15.16
C ASN A 27 -42.57 26.29 -15.77
N THR A 28 -41.68 25.71 -14.97
CA THR A 28 -40.57 24.85 -15.48
C THR A 28 -41.02 23.42 -15.80
N LYS A 29 -42.26 23.04 -15.43
CA LYS A 29 -42.78 21.68 -15.54
C LYS A 29 -43.84 21.49 -16.63
N THR A 30 -44.12 22.50 -17.43
CA THR A 30 -45.18 22.49 -18.45
C THR A 30 -44.61 22.46 -19.86
N ARG A 31 -43.98 21.33 -20.22
CA ARG A 31 -44.08 20.79 -21.60
C ARG A 31 -43.68 19.31 -21.79
N THR A 32 -43.28 18.57 -20.75
CA THR A 32 -42.94 17.13 -20.86
C THR A 32 -43.60 16.18 -19.84
N LYS A 33 -44.49 16.67 -18.96
CA LYS A 33 -45.15 15.83 -17.92
C LYS A 33 -46.10 14.75 -18.46
N GLY A 34 -46.74 14.98 -19.60
CA GLY A 34 -47.76 14.06 -20.14
C GLY A 34 -47.22 12.72 -20.67
N LYS A 35 -45.98 12.70 -21.19
CA LYS A 35 -45.35 11.46 -21.68
C LYS A 35 -44.68 10.69 -20.54
N HIS A 36 -43.89 11.35 -19.68
CA HIS A 36 -43.14 10.70 -18.60
C HIS A 36 -44.03 10.05 -17.52
N HIS A 37 -45.17 10.65 -17.18
CA HIS A 37 -46.10 10.09 -16.19
C HIS A 37 -46.89 8.90 -16.74
N LYS A 38 -47.20 8.91 -18.05
CA LYS A 38 -47.85 7.79 -18.75
C LYS A 38 -46.90 6.62 -18.96
N THR A 39 -45.63 6.85 -19.34
CA THR A 39 -44.63 5.78 -19.42
C THR A 39 -44.34 5.19 -18.05
N PHE A 40 -44.15 6.00 -17.01
CA PHE A 40 -43.91 5.50 -15.64
C PHE A 40 -45.06 4.63 -15.10
N HIS A 41 -46.31 5.05 -15.30
CA HIS A 41 -47.48 4.26 -14.90
C HIS A 41 -47.63 2.98 -15.73
N LYS A 42 -47.34 3.03 -17.04
CA LYS A 42 -47.37 1.85 -17.91
C LYS A 42 -46.30 0.84 -17.51
N THR A 43 -45.10 1.29 -17.15
CA THR A 43 -44.00 0.46 -16.65
C THR A 43 -44.36 -0.21 -15.32
N LYS A 44 -44.96 0.51 -14.35
CA LYS A 44 -45.43 -0.09 -13.09
C LYS A 44 -46.48 -1.17 -13.29
N LYS A 45 -47.46 -0.94 -14.17
CA LYS A 45 -48.51 -1.93 -14.50
C LYS A 45 -47.93 -3.18 -15.18
N LEU A 46 -46.90 -3.00 -16.01
CA LEU A 46 -46.23 -4.09 -16.71
C LEU A 46 -45.44 -4.98 -15.73
N ILE A 47 -44.72 -4.37 -14.78
CA ILE A 47 -44.00 -5.07 -13.72
C ILE A 47 -44.96 -5.83 -12.79
N SER A 48 -46.05 -5.20 -12.35
CA SER A 48 -47.01 -5.86 -11.45
C SER A 48 -47.69 -7.05 -12.14
N LYS A 49 -48.00 -6.93 -13.44
CA LYS A 49 -48.48 -8.04 -14.25
C LYS A 49 -47.45 -9.17 -14.33
N ALA A 50 -46.19 -8.85 -14.63
CA ALA A 50 -45.12 -9.85 -14.69
C ALA A 50 -44.92 -10.57 -13.34
N ILE A 51 -44.93 -9.84 -12.22
CA ILE A 51 -44.86 -10.43 -10.88
C ILE A 51 -46.03 -11.38 -10.62
N ASN A 52 -47.25 -10.98 -10.98
CA ASN A 52 -48.42 -11.84 -10.80
C ASN A 52 -48.36 -13.10 -11.66
N ILE A 53 -47.86 -13.01 -12.90
CA ILE A 53 -47.63 -14.18 -13.76
C ILE A 53 -46.66 -15.15 -13.08
N LEU A 54 -45.56 -14.65 -12.51
CA LEU A 54 -44.56 -15.50 -11.85
C LEU A 54 -45.06 -16.15 -10.55
N LYS A 55 -46.09 -15.61 -9.90
CA LYS A 55 -46.75 -16.30 -8.77
C LYS A 55 -47.45 -17.58 -9.20
N THR A 56 -48.03 -17.58 -10.41
CA THR A 56 -48.76 -18.73 -10.96
C THR A 56 -47.88 -19.65 -11.82
N ASN A 57 -46.88 -19.08 -12.49
CA ASN A 57 -45.93 -19.82 -13.33
C ASN A 57 -44.50 -19.24 -13.14
N PRO A 58 -43.71 -19.80 -12.21
CA PRO A 58 -42.38 -19.29 -11.88
C PRO A 58 -41.34 -19.37 -13.02
N ASN A 59 -41.60 -20.18 -14.05
CA ASN A 59 -40.70 -20.39 -15.19
C ASN A 59 -41.19 -19.65 -16.45
N GLU A 60 -42.18 -18.75 -16.34
CA GLU A 60 -42.68 -18.00 -17.48
C GLU A 60 -41.61 -17.03 -18.00
N VAL A 61 -41.03 -17.36 -19.16
CA VAL A 61 -39.86 -16.69 -19.73
C VAL A 61 -40.11 -15.21 -20.00
N GLY A 62 -41.28 -14.84 -20.53
CA GLY A 62 -41.58 -13.45 -20.88
C GLY A 62 -41.63 -12.52 -19.67
N ALA A 63 -42.22 -12.96 -18.57
CA ALA A 63 -42.29 -12.24 -17.30
C ALA A 63 -40.92 -12.17 -16.62
N LEU A 64 -40.14 -13.25 -16.64
CA LEU A 64 -38.76 -13.25 -16.16
C LEU A 64 -37.91 -12.23 -16.93
N GLN A 65 -37.94 -12.25 -18.27
CA GLN A 65 -37.21 -11.30 -19.11
C GLN A 65 -37.68 -9.87 -18.89
N THR A 66 -38.99 -9.64 -18.79
CA THR A 66 -39.57 -8.32 -18.52
C THR A 66 -39.03 -7.73 -17.23
N LEU A 67 -38.96 -8.52 -16.16
CA LEU A 67 -38.44 -8.06 -14.87
C LEU A 67 -36.92 -7.88 -14.91
N ASN A 68 -36.18 -8.81 -15.51
CA ASN A 68 -34.73 -8.67 -15.70
C ASN A 68 -34.38 -7.38 -16.46
N ASP A 69 -35.01 -7.13 -17.60
CA ASP A 69 -34.76 -5.95 -18.43
C ASP A 69 -35.11 -4.66 -17.68
N TYR A 70 -36.19 -4.65 -16.89
CA TYR A 70 -36.54 -3.52 -16.03
C TYR A 70 -35.47 -3.27 -14.97
N TYR A 71 -35.08 -4.28 -14.21
CA TYR A 71 -34.10 -4.11 -13.13
C TYR A 71 -32.71 -3.76 -13.67
N TYR A 72 -32.30 -4.35 -14.80
CA TYR A 72 -31.06 -4.00 -15.50
C TYR A 72 -31.06 -2.53 -15.94
N SER A 73 -32.14 -2.08 -16.59
CA SER A 73 -32.27 -0.68 -17.04
C SER A 73 -32.23 0.34 -15.90
N ASN A 74 -32.68 -0.06 -14.69
CA ASN A 74 -32.62 0.78 -13.49
C ASN A 74 -31.34 0.58 -12.66
N LYS A 75 -30.40 -0.26 -13.13
CA LYS A 75 -29.19 -0.66 -12.40
C LYS A 75 -29.47 -1.23 -11.00
N ASP A 76 -30.65 -1.80 -10.78
CA ASP A 76 -31.07 -2.42 -9.52
C ASP A 76 -30.70 -3.91 -9.53
N PHE A 77 -29.44 -4.18 -9.17
CA PHE A 77 -28.89 -5.52 -9.19
C PHE A 77 -29.45 -6.42 -8.09
N GLU A 78 -29.80 -5.86 -6.93
CA GLU A 78 -30.34 -6.61 -5.79
C GLU A 78 -31.63 -7.34 -6.16
N ASN A 79 -32.58 -6.64 -6.81
CA ASN A 79 -33.83 -7.26 -7.22
C ASN A 79 -33.71 -8.04 -8.54
N GLY A 80 -32.86 -7.57 -9.47
CA GLY A 80 -32.69 -8.18 -10.79
C GLY A 80 -32.03 -9.57 -10.76
N LEU A 81 -31.11 -9.79 -9.82
CA LEU A 81 -30.26 -10.99 -9.73
C LEU A 81 -31.06 -12.30 -9.79
N LYS A 82 -32.17 -12.39 -9.06
CA LYS A 82 -32.97 -13.63 -8.99
C LYS A 82 -33.60 -14.00 -10.34
N TYR A 83 -33.98 -13.01 -11.13
CA TYR A 83 -34.57 -13.22 -12.46
C TYR A 83 -33.50 -13.61 -13.48
N ALA A 84 -32.36 -12.91 -13.48
CA ALA A 84 -31.22 -13.26 -14.32
C ALA A 84 -30.69 -14.67 -14.05
N ARG A 85 -30.56 -15.04 -12.76
CA ARG A 85 -30.17 -16.39 -12.35
C ARG A 85 -31.17 -17.45 -12.83
N LYS A 86 -32.47 -17.19 -12.69
CA LYS A 86 -33.50 -18.13 -13.14
C LYS A 86 -33.52 -18.30 -14.66
N LEU A 87 -33.35 -17.20 -15.41
CA LEU A 87 -33.23 -17.25 -16.87
C LEU A 87 -31.98 -18.02 -17.31
N CYS A 88 -30.83 -17.82 -16.64
CA CYS A 88 -29.63 -18.63 -16.93
C CYS A 88 -29.85 -20.11 -16.68
N GLN A 89 -30.52 -20.48 -15.58
CA GLN A 89 -30.88 -21.87 -15.31
C GLN A 89 -31.73 -22.47 -16.44
N LEU A 90 -32.74 -21.74 -16.93
CA LEU A 90 -33.58 -22.20 -18.04
C LEU A 90 -32.80 -22.34 -19.36
N ILE A 91 -31.77 -21.50 -19.59
CA ILE A 91 -30.86 -21.64 -20.73
C ILE A 91 -30.01 -22.90 -20.59
N GLU A 92 -29.51 -23.22 -19.39
CA GLU A 92 -28.70 -24.42 -19.14
C GLU A 92 -29.53 -25.71 -19.27
N GLU A 93 -30.78 -25.69 -18.82
CA GLU A 93 -31.74 -26.80 -18.96
C GLU A 93 -32.17 -27.03 -20.42
N ASN A 94 -32.27 -25.97 -21.22
CA ASN A 94 -32.56 -26.07 -22.66
C ASN A 94 -31.79 -25.02 -23.49
N PRO A 95 -30.54 -25.33 -23.89
CA PRO A 95 -29.68 -24.39 -24.61
C PRO A 95 -30.20 -23.96 -25.99
N THR A 96 -31.15 -24.73 -26.55
CA THR A 96 -31.73 -24.46 -27.88
C THR A 96 -32.98 -23.57 -27.83
N ASN A 97 -33.42 -23.17 -26.63
CA ASN A 97 -34.60 -22.35 -26.46
C ASN A 97 -34.39 -20.91 -27.01
N LYS A 98 -34.87 -20.69 -28.23
CA LYS A 98 -34.79 -19.39 -28.92
C LYS A 98 -35.68 -18.30 -28.31
N ASN A 99 -36.57 -18.63 -27.37
CA ASN A 99 -37.45 -17.66 -26.73
C ASN A 99 -36.71 -16.83 -25.66
N ILE A 100 -35.52 -17.27 -25.22
CA ILE A 100 -34.71 -16.54 -24.25
C ILE A 100 -33.66 -15.72 -25.00
N ASP A 101 -33.63 -14.41 -24.76
CA ASP A 101 -32.54 -13.53 -25.21
C ASP A 101 -31.31 -13.78 -24.33
N SER A 102 -30.54 -14.82 -24.67
CA SER A 102 -29.36 -15.25 -23.91
C SER A 102 -28.32 -14.15 -23.77
N PHE A 103 -28.20 -13.27 -24.77
CA PHE A 103 -27.26 -12.15 -24.72
C PHE A 103 -27.61 -11.20 -23.56
N LYS A 104 -28.86 -10.71 -23.51
CA LYS A 104 -29.30 -9.80 -22.44
C LYS A 104 -29.20 -10.45 -21.06
N VAL A 105 -29.52 -11.75 -20.97
CA VAL A 105 -29.46 -12.50 -19.72
C VAL A 105 -28.02 -12.61 -19.22
N PHE A 106 -27.06 -13.00 -20.06
CA PHE A 106 -25.66 -13.08 -19.67
C PHE A 106 -25.06 -11.71 -19.36
N LEU A 107 -25.44 -10.67 -20.11
CA LEU A 107 -25.02 -9.30 -19.87
C LEU A 107 -25.52 -8.78 -18.52
N SER A 108 -26.83 -8.87 -18.24
CA SER A 108 -27.41 -8.40 -16.99
C SER A 108 -26.88 -9.20 -15.80
N TYR A 109 -26.77 -10.53 -15.92
CA TYR A 109 -26.25 -11.35 -14.85
C TYR A 109 -24.77 -11.07 -14.57
N GLY A 110 -23.97 -10.86 -15.62
CA GLY A 110 -22.58 -10.44 -15.51
C GLY A 110 -22.44 -9.11 -14.76
N PHE A 111 -23.24 -8.10 -15.15
CA PHE A 111 -23.32 -6.82 -14.45
C PHE A 111 -23.68 -6.99 -12.97
N TYR A 112 -24.72 -7.76 -12.64
CA TYR A 112 -25.14 -7.96 -11.25
C TYR A 112 -24.06 -8.63 -10.39
N ASN A 113 -23.28 -9.54 -10.97
CA ASN A 113 -22.15 -10.14 -10.26
C ASN A 113 -20.97 -9.17 -10.07
N LEU A 114 -20.72 -8.23 -11.00
CA LEU A 114 -19.73 -7.17 -10.80
C LEU A 114 -20.07 -6.26 -9.63
N GLU A 115 -21.34 -5.85 -9.50
CA GLU A 115 -21.81 -5.01 -8.40
C GLU A 115 -21.66 -5.70 -7.04
N ARG A 116 -21.85 -7.03 -7.01
CA ARG A 116 -21.67 -7.86 -5.82
C ARG A 116 -20.21 -8.28 -5.56
N ASN A 117 -19.27 -7.85 -6.42
CA ASN A 117 -17.85 -8.26 -6.41
C ASN A 117 -17.58 -9.76 -6.63
N PHE A 118 -18.51 -10.48 -7.27
CA PHE A 118 -18.33 -11.86 -7.76
C PHE A 118 -17.63 -11.81 -9.12
N ASN A 119 -16.36 -11.38 -9.08
CA ASN A 119 -15.64 -10.93 -10.28
C ASN A 119 -15.33 -12.06 -11.26
N LEU A 120 -15.07 -13.28 -10.78
CA LEU A 120 -14.75 -14.43 -11.63
C LEU A 120 -16.01 -14.92 -12.36
N GLU A 121 -17.13 -15.00 -11.65
CA GLU A 121 -18.43 -15.38 -12.19
C GLU A 121 -18.92 -14.36 -13.21
N ALA A 122 -18.79 -13.07 -12.88
CA ALA A 122 -19.08 -11.99 -13.81
C ALA A 122 -18.28 -12.12 -15.10
N LEU A 123 -16.97 -12.38 -15.01
CA LEU A 123 -16.11 -12.54 -16.18
C LEU A 123 -16.55 -13.71 -17.06
N GLY A 124 -16.93 -14.84 -16.47
CA GLY A 124 -17.46 -15.99 -17.20
C GLY A 124 -18.75 -15.68 -17.96
N LEU A 125 -19.71 -15.02 -17.31
CA LEU A 125 -20.98 -14.60 -17.91
C LEU A 125 -20.79 -13.59 -19.04
N LEU A 126 -19.95 -12.58 -18.81
CA LEU A 126 -19.68 -11.54 -19.80
C LEU A 126 -18.92 -12.08 -21.03
N LYS A 127 -18.07 -13.11 -20.87
CA LYS A 127 -17.48 -13.83 -22.00
C LYS A 127 -18.54 -14.56 -22.85
N LYS A 128 -19.58 -15.14 -22.22
CA LYS A 128 -20.73 -15.73 -22.93
C LYS A 128 -21.56 -14.66 -23.64
N ALA A 129 -21.79 -13.49 -23.03
CA ALA A 129 -22.45 -12.37 -23.70
C ALA A 129 -21.66 -11.89 -24.92
N TYR A 130 -20.34 -11.77 -24.78
CA TYR A 130 -19.45 -11.31 -25.84
C TYR A 130 -19.39 -12.26 -27.04
N SER A 131 -19.45 -13.59 -26.82
CA SER A 131 -19.48 -14.55 -27.93
C SER A 131 -20.75 -14.42 -28.78
N LEU A 132 -21.84 -13.89 -28.22
CA LEU A 132 -23.10 -13.66 -28.90
C LEU A 132 -23.14 -12.31 -29.64
N LYS A 133 -22.60 -11.23 -29.05
CA LYS A 133 -22.51 -9.91 -29.68
C LYS A 133 -21.20 -9.22 -29.32
N LYS A 134 -20.21 -9.31 -30.22
CA LYS A 134 -18.83 -8.82 -29.97
C LYS A 134 -18.70 -7.30 -29.98
N ASP A 135 -19.55 -6.62 -30.73
CA ASP A 135 -19.46 -5.17 -30.98
C ASP A 135 -20.41 -4.35 -30.09
N ASP A 136 -21.10 -5.01 -29.15
CA ASP A 136 -21.99 -4.34 -28.22
C ASP A 136 -21.18 -3.52 -27.18
N ILE A 137 -21.60 -2.28 -26.96
CA ILE A 137 -20.85 -1.33 -26.11
C ILE A 137 -20.88 -1.78 -24.64
N ASP A 138 -22.03 -2.21 -24.14
CA ASP A 138 -22.21 -2.60 -22.74
C ASP A 138 -21.37 -3.83 -22.41
N VAL A 139 -21.34 -4.84 -23.30
CA VAL A 139 -20.53 -6.05 -23.03
C VAL A 139 -19.04 -5.76 -23.04
N ASN A 140 -18.54 -4.93 -23.97
CA ASN A 140 -17.14 -4.52 -23.95
C ASN A 140 -16.82 -3.70 -22.69
N TYR A 141 -17.76 -2.88 -22.22
CA TYR A 141 -17.59 -2.02 -21.05
C TYR A 141 -17.48 -2.87 -19.78
N TYR A 142 -18.45 -3.76 -19.56
CA TYR A 142 -18.45 -4.63 -18.39
C TYR A 142 -17.33 -5.67 -18.44
N LEU A 143 -16.93 -6.17 -19.62
CA LEU A 143 -15.73 -7.00 -19.74
C LEU A 143 -14.48 -6.24 -19.31
N GLY A 144 -14.32 -4.99 -19.74
CA GLY A 144 -13.22 -4.13 -19.30
C GLY A 144 -13.13 -4.03 -17.77
N ILE A 145 -14.27 -3.78 -17.12
CA ILE A 145 -14.37 -3.74 -15.65
C ILE A 145 -14.09 -5.11 -15.01
N ALA A 146 -14.62 -6.19 -15.58
CA ALA A 146 -14.42 -7.54 -15.07
C ALA A 146 -12.94 -7.94 -15.13
N PHE A 147 -12.26 -7.70 -16.23
CA PHE A 147 -10.82 -7.95 -16.36
C PHE A 147 -10.02 -7.11 -15.37
N LEU A 148 -10.35 -5.82 -15.20
CA LEU A 148 -9.71 -4.93 -14.23
C LEU A 148 -9.84 -5.49 -12.81
N LYS A 149 -11.05 -5.86 -12.38
CA LYS A 149 -11.31 -6.39 -11.03
C LYS A 149 -10.67 -7.76 -10.79
N ASN A 150 -10.37 -8.52 -11.85
CA ASN A 150 -9.62 -9.77 -11.79
C ASN A 150 -8.12 -9.58 -12.04
N ALA A 151 -7.58 -8.37 -11.95
CA ALA A 151 -6.17 -8.04 -12.14
C ALA A 151 -5.58 -8.37 -13.55
N HIS A 152 -6.43 -8.54 -14.55
CA HIS A 152 -6.04 -8.78 -15.95
C HIS A 152 -6.01 -7.44 -16.71
N TYR A 153 -5.01 -6.61 -16.40
CA TYR A 153 -5.03 -5.20 -16.79
C TYR A 153 -4.86 -4.96 -18.30
N LYS A 154 -4.13 -5.83 -19.01
CA LYS A 154 -3.93 -5.69 -20.46
C LYS A 154 -5.24 -5.89 -21.22
N GLU A 155 -5.99 -6.93 -20.85
CA GLU A 155 -7.30 -7.24 -21.40
C GLU A 155 -8.30 -6.15 -21.04
N ALA A 156 -8.30 -5.68 -19.78
CA ALA A 156 -9.14 -4.56 -19.36
C ALA A 156 -8.94 -3.34 -20.28
N LEU A 157 -7.68 -2.96 -20.51
CA LEU A 157 -7.34 -1.83 -21.38
C LEU A 157 -7.80 -2.07 -22.81
N HIS A 158 -7.64 -3.28 -23.36
CA HIS A 158 -8.08 -3.64 -24.71
C HIS A 158 -9.59 -3.41 -24.91
N TYR A 159 -10.43 -3.96 -24.04
CA TYR A 159 -11.89 -3.83 -24.18
C TYR A 159 -12.38 -2.39 -23.95
N LEU A 160 -11.79 -1.66 -22.98
CA LEU A 160 -12.13 -0.26 -22.75
C LEU A 160 -11.68 0.65 -23.90
N THR A 161 -10.55 0.35 -24.53
CA THR A 161 -10.02 1.14 -25.66
C THR A 161 -10.91 1.03 -26.89
N LYS A 162 -11.56 -0.12 -27.12
CA LYS A 162 -12.56 -0.25 -28.19
C LYS A 162 -13.66 0.81 -28.04
N ILE A 163 -14.20 0.98 -26.84
CA ILE A 163 -15.26 1.96 -26.59
C ILE A 163 -14.72 3.38 -26.74
N TYR A 164 -13.52 3.64 -26.22
CA TYR A 164 -12.85 4.93 -26.35
C TYR A 164 -12.64 5.36 -27.81
N GLN A 165 -12.43 4.41 -28.74
CA GLN A 165 -12.30 4.71 -30.17
C GLN A 165 -13.61 5.25 -30.77
N PHE A 166 -14.77 4.80 -30.28
CA PHE A 166 -16.08 5.26 -30.72
C PHE A 166 -16.54 6.54 -30.00
N ASP A 167 -16.36 6.60 -28.68
CA ASP A 167 -16.69 7.76 -27.85
C ASP A 167 -15.52 8.13 -26.94
N LYS A 168 -14.73 9.09 -27.41
CA LYS A 168 -13.55 9.63 -26.70
C LYS A 168 -13.92 10.46 -25.47
N SER A 169 -15.18 10.86 -25.34
CA SER A 169 -15.68 11.74 -24.27
C SER A 169 -16.39 10.98 -23.14
N ASN A 170 -16.48 9.66 -23.25
CA ASN A 170 -17.11 8.83 -22.23
C ASN A 170 -16.29 8.83 -20.93
N ASN A 171 -16.72 9.64 -19.96
CA ASN A 171 -16.03 9.79 -18.67
C ASN A 171 -15.97 8.50 -17.85
N ASP A 172 -16.99 7.65 -17.95
CA ASP A 172 -17.02 6.36 -17.23
C ASP A 172 -15.96 5.41 -17.79
N VAL A 173 -15.83 5.33 -19.12
CA VAL A 173 -14.78 4.55 -19.78
C VAL A 173 -13.40 5.13 -19.45
N LEU A 174 -13.22 6.45 -19.56
CA LEU A 174 -11.98 7.12 -19.21
C LEU A 174 -11.56 6.86 -17.75
N LYS A 175 -12.51 6.84 -16.82
CA LYS A 175 -12.25 6.47 -15.43
C LYS A 175 -11.62 5.09 -15.32
N TYR A 176 -12.24 4.07 -15.93
CA TYR A 176 -11.71 2.71 -15.87
C TYR A 176 -10.39 2.56 -16.64
N ILE A 177 -10.18 3.31 -17.73
CA ILE A 177 -8.87 3.37 -18.40
C ILE A 177 -7.81 3.96 -17.47
N GLY A 178 -8.09 5.08 -16.81
CA GLY A 178 -7.18 5.70 -15.84
C GLY A 178 -6.81 4.75 -14.70
N MET A 179 -7.81 4.06 -14.13
CA MET A 179 -7.58 3.03 -13.09
C MET A 179 -6.76 1.85 -13.62
N THR A 180 -7.05 1.38 -14.83
CA THR A 180 -6.29 0.28 -15.46
C THR A 180 -4.83 0.67 -15.68
N LEU A 181 -4.58 1.88 -16.20
CA LEU A 181 -3.23 2.41 -16.39
C LEU A 181 -2.48 2.55 -15.06
N PHE A 182 -3.15 2.97 -13.99
CA PHE A 182 -2.58 3.00 -12.64
C PHE A 182 -2.11 1.61 -12.18
N TYR A 183 -2.96 0.59 -12.29
CA TYR A 183 -2.57 -0.77 -11.88
C TYR A 183 -1.50 -1.39 -12.78
N MET A 184 -1.37 -0.93 -14.03
CA MET A 184 -0.26 -1.27 -14.92
C MET A 184 1.05 -0.52 -14.60
N GLY A 185 1.06 0.39 -13.61
CA GLY A 185 2.21 1.22 -13.28
C GLY A 185 2.45 2.39 -14.26
N ASN A 186 1.52 2.65 -15.18
CA ASN A 186 1.63 3.74 -16.14
C ASN A 186 1.06 5.05 -15.57
N TYR A 187 1.71 5.54 -14.52
CA TYR A 187 1.22 6.66 -13.72
C TYR A 187 1.10 7.98 -14.51
N THR A 188 2.01 8.22 -15.46
CA THR A 188 1.98 9.44 -16.30
C THR A 188 0.72 9.49 -17.16
N LYS A 189 0.37 8.40 -17.85
CA LYS A 189 -0.87 8.33 -18.64
C LYS A 189 -2.10 8.33 -17.75
N ALA A 190 -2.06 7.64 -16.61
CA ALA A 190 -3.17 7.62 -15.65
C ALA A 190 -3.50 9.05 -15.17
N VAL A 191 -2.51 9.83 -14.74
CA VAL A 191 -2.68 11.24 -14.34
C VAL A 191 -3.23 12.09 -15.47
N GLY A 192 -2.75 11.91 -16.71
CA GLY A 192 -3.28 12.61 -17.88
C GLY A 192 -4.78 12.37 -18.08
N ILE A 193 -5.21 11.11 -17.96
CA ILE A 193 -6.63 10.74 -18.05
C ILE A 193 -7.44 11.32 -16.88
N PHE A 194 -6.97 11.17 -15.65
CA PHE A 194 -7.67 11.68 -14.47
C PHE A 194 -7.78 13.22 -14.45
N ASN A 195 -6.78 13.94 -14.95
CA ASN A 195 -6.84 15.39 -15.12
C ASN A 195 -7.99 15.79 -16.05
N ASN A 196 -8.18 15.06 -17.15
CA ASN A 196 -9.26 15.31 -18.11
C ASN A 196 -10.65 15.14 -17.47
N ILE A 197 -10.82 14.10 -16.66
CA ILE A 197 -12.13 13.75 -16.06
C ILE A 197 -12.30 14.21 -14.60
N LYS A 198 -11.43 15.09 -14.10
CA LYS A 198 -11.33 15.46 -12.68
C LYS A 198 -12.66 15.88 -12.06
N LYS A 199 -13.48 16.64 -12.79
CA LYS A 199 -14.82 17.07 -12.35
C LYS A 199 -15.80 15.90 -12.24
N HIS A 200 -15.70 14.90 -13.11
CA HIS A 200 -16.56 13.72 -13.13
C HIS A 200 -16.23 12.74 -12.01
N ILE A 201 -14.94 12.56 -11.69
CA ILE A 201 -14.51 11.64 -10.64
C ILE A 201 -14.52 12.25 -9.23
N GLN A 202 -14.94 13.51 -9.07
CA GLN A 202 -14.87 14.22 -7.79
C GLN A 202 -15.59 13.51 -6.64
N ASN A 203 -16.54 12.63 -6.94
CA ASN A 203 -17.29 11.83 -5.97
C ASN A 203 -16.94 10.33 -5.98
N ASP A 204 -16.08 9.89 -6.90
CA ASP A 204 -15.64 8.49 -7.01
C ASP A 204 -14.34 8.29 -6.22
N VAL A 205 -14.46 7.73 -5.02
CA VAL A 205 -13.33 7.55 -4.10
C VAL A 205 -12.27 6.61 -4.67
N ASN A 206 -12.67 5.57 -5.40
CA ASN A 206 -11.72 4.63 -5.99
C ASN A 206 -10.88 5.29 -7.09
N ALA A 207 -11.53 6.12 -7.93
CA ALA A 207 -10.81 6.89 -8.95
C ALA A 207 -9.90 7.95 -8.33
N LEU A 208 -10.36 8.65 -7.29
CA LEU A 208 -9.54 9.64 -6.58
C LEU A 208 -8.34 9.01 -5.87
N LEU A 209 -8.51 7.82 -5.30
CA LEU A 209 -7.41 7.05 -4.70
C LEU A 209 -6.36 6.70 -5.77
N ALA A 210 -6.77 6.09 -6.88
CA ALA A 210 -5.86 5.75 -7.97
C ALA A 210 -5.15 7.00 -8.54
N TYR A 211 -5.86 8.13 -8.61
CA TYR A 211 -5.29 9.40 -9.06
C TYR A 211 -4.25 9.97 -8.08
N ALA A 212 -4.58 10.05 -6.79
CA ALA A 212 -3.65 10.51 -5.76
C ALA A 212 -2.41 9.62 -5.65
N GLN A 213 -2.58 8.30 -5.72
CA GLN A 213 -1.46 7.36 -5.73
C GLN A 213 -0.61 7.51 -6.98
N SER A 214 -1.21 7.70 -8.16
CA SER A 214 -0.46 7.99 -9.38
C SER A 214 0.36 9.28 -9.27
N LEU A 215 -0.20 10.34 -8.68
CA LEU A 215 0.51 11.60 -8.42
C LEU A 215 1.69 11.41 -7.47
N SER A 216 1.49 10.66 -6.37
CA SER A 216 2.54 10.34 -5.40
C SER A 216 3.70 9.57 -6.05
N GLN A 217 3.40 8.60 -6.93
CA GLN A 217 4.43 7.87 -7.68
C GLN A 217 5.22 8.75 -8.65
N LEU A 218 4.64 9.88 -9.08
CA LEU A 218 5.31 10.89 -9.90
C LEU A 218 5.94 12.02 -9.06
N ASN A 219 6.06 11.83 -7.74
CA ASN A 219 6.56 12.83 -6.78
C ASN A 219 5.77 14.15 -6.75
N GLN A 220 4.50 14.12 -7.18
CA GLN A 220 3.58 15.25 -7.10
C GLN A 220 2.79 15.19 -5.79
N ASP A 221 3.50 15.10 -4.68
CA ASP A 221 2.94 14.73 -3.37
C ASP A 221 1.96 15.77 -2.83
N GLN A 222 2.20 17.06 -3.09
CA GLN A 222 1.28 18.12 -2.68
C GLN A 222 -0.09 17.96 -3.35
N LEU A 223 -0.12 17.65 -4.66
CA LEU A 223 -1.37 17.42 -5.37
C LEU A 223 -2.08 16.15 -4.88
N ALA A 224 -1.32 15.11 -4.52
CA ALA A 224 -1.86 13.91 -3.92
C ALA A 224 -2.49 14.18 -2.53
N LEU A 225 -1.83 14.99 -1.69
CA LEU A 225 -2.35 15.43 -0.39
C LEU A 225 -3.60 16.30 -0.54
N ASP A 226 -3.67 17.18 -1.53
CA ASP A 226 -4.87 17.98 -1.81
C ASP A 226 -6.08 17.08 -2.16
N ILE A 227 -5.85 15.97 -2.85
CA ILE A 227 -6.90 14.98 -3.12
C ILE A 227 -7.25 14.21 -1.84
N ALA A 228 -6.26 13.80 -1.04
CA ALA A 228 -6.49 13.15 0.24
C ALA A 228 -7.39 14.00 1.16
N ASN A 229 -7.11 15.31 1.26
CA ASN A 229 -7.94 16.26 2.02
C ASN A 229 -9.40 16.30 1.52
N LYS A 230 -9.61 16.26 0.20
CA LYS A 230 -10.97 16.20 -0.40
C LYS A 230 -11.69 14.88 -0.14
N ILE A 231 -10.95 13.79 -0.03
CA ILE A 231 -11.51 12.49 0.37
C ILE A 231 -11.87 12.55 1.86
N LYS A 232 -10.96 13.08 2.70
CA LYS A 232 -11.12 13.19 4.16
C LYS A 232 -12.35 13.98 4.57
N SER A 233 -12.71 15.02 3.80
CA SER A 233 -13.91 15.84 4.06
C SER A 233 -15.24 15.15 3.72
N LYS A 234 -15.22 13.92 3.19
CA LYS A 234 -16.43 13.14 2.90
C LYS A 234 -16.75 12.20 4.06
N ASP A 235 -18.02 12.10 4.38
CA ASP A 235 -18.51 11.24 5.46
C ASP A 235 -18.05 9.79 5.26
N GLY A 236 -17.43 9.23 6.31
CA GLY A 236 -16.95 7.85 6.33
C GLY A 236 -15.66 7.57 5.55
N MET A 237 -15.02 8.56 4.94
CA MET A 237 -13.85 8.37 4.05
C MET A 237 -12.50 8.79 4.66
N ILE A 238 -12.45 9.04 5.97
CA ILE A 238 -11.24 9.46 6.67
C ILE A 238 -10.13 8.41 6.52
N TYR A 239 -10.48 7.13 6.59
CA TYR A 239 -9.53 6.03 6.47
C TYR A 239 -8.81 6.03 5.10
N GLU A 240 -9.58 6.19 4.03
CA GLU A 240 -9.08 6.19 2.65
C GLU A 240 -8.14 7.37 2.41
N ALA A 241 -8.42 8.53 3.00
CA ALA A 241 -7.51 9.68 2.98
C ALA A 241 -6.21 9.41 3.76
N LEU A 242 -6.31 8.85 4.96
CA LEU A 242 -5.16 8.52 5.80
C LEU A 242 -4.23 7.49 5.14
N LEU A 243 -4.77 6.58 4.33
CA LEU A 243 -3.95 5.65 3.53
C LEU A 243 -3.02 6.39 2.57
N ILE A 244 -3.55 7.34 1.81
CA ILE A 244 -2.75 8.14 0.86
C ILE A 244 -1.67 8.93 1.61
N GLU A 245 -2.07 9.62 2.68
CA GLU A 245 -1.14 10.41 3.49
C GLU A 245 -0.05 9.52 4.11
N SER A 246 -0.39 8.32 4.58
CA SER A 246 0.57 7.36 5.14
C SER A 246 1.58 6.90 4.10
N GLU A 247 1.13 6.57 2.88
CA GLU A 247 2.02 6.19 1.79
C GLU A 247 3.00 7.33 1.43
N ILE A 248 2.51 8.57 1.37
CA ILE A 248 3.34 9.76 1.10
C ILE A 248 4.33 10.00 2.24
N ASN A 249 3.88 9.97 3.50
CA ASN A 249 4.75 10.19 4.65
C ASN A 249 5.79 9.08 4.80
N ALA A 250 5.43 7.84 4.49
CA ALA A 250 6.36 6.71 4.43
C ALA A 250 7.42 6.89 3.34
N LYS A 251 7.02 7.35 2.14
CA LYS A 251 7.94 7.65 1.02
C LYS A 251 8.89 8.79 1.37
N ASN A 252 8.40 9.82 2.05
CA ASN A 252 9.14 11.03 2.39
C ASN A 252 9.87 10.95 3.75
N HIS A 253 9.95 9.76 4.35
CA HIS A 253 10.62 9.53 5.64
C HIS A 253 10.08 10.41 6.79
N ASN A 254 8.82 10.87 6.71
CA ASN A 254 8.16 11.67 7.74
C ASN A 254 7.67 10.78 8.89
N LEU A 255 8.58 10.32 9.74
CA LEU A 255 8.31 9.34 10.81
C LEU A 255 7.14 9.75 11.73
N VAL A 256 7.13 10.98 12.23
CA VAL A 256 6.12 11.47 13.17
C VAL A 256 4.73 11.42 12.56
N LYS A 257 4.57 11.97 11.34
CA LYS A 257 3.28 11.97 10.64
C LYS A 257 2.82 10.56 10.31
N LEU A 258 3.73 9.68 9.86
CA LEU A 258 3.38 8.28 9.62
C LEU A 258 2.87 7.58 10.89
N GLU A 259 3.52 7.82 12.04
CA GLU A 259 3.11 7.27 13.33
C GLU A 259 1.69 7.75 13.71
N ASP A 260 1.42 9.04 13.55
CA ASP A 260 0.11 9.63 13.86
C ASP A 260 -0.99 9.10 12.93
N ASN A 261 -0.72 9.03 11.64
CA ASN A 261 -1.66 8.48 10.65
C ASN A 261 -2.02 7.02 10.97
N ILE A 262 -1.03 6.17 11.29
CA ILE A 262 -1.27 4.76 11.65
C ILE A 262 -2.12 4.67 12.92
N LYS A 263 -1.83 5.47 13.95
CA LYS A 263 -2.63 5.52 15.18
C LYS A 263 -4.08 5.90 14.91
N GLU A 264 -4.31 6.93 14.09
CA GLU A 264 -5.65 7.39 13.73
C GLU A 264 -6.41 6.31 12.93
N MET A 265 -5.75 5.64 11.98
CA MET A 265 -6.33 4.55 11.20
C MET A 265 -6.78 3.37 12.08
N ILE A 266 -5.96 2.95 13.04
CA ILE A 266 -6.29 1.86 13.99
C ILE A 266 -7.50 2.24 14.85
N LYS A 267 -7.61 3.51 15.26
CA LYS A 267 -8.75 4.01 16.03
C LYS A 267 -10.06 3.96 15.22
N ILE A 268 -10.01 4.29 13.93
CA ILE A 268 -11.22 4.38 13.09
C ILE A 268 -11.71 2.99 12.68
N LYS A 269 -10.80 2.08 12.29
CA LYS A 269 -11.17 0.73 11.89
C LYS A 269 -10.25 -0.30 12.59
N PRO A 270 -10.54 -0.66 13.85
CA PRO A 270 -9.70 -1.60 14.61
C PRO A 270 -9.67 -3.01 14.00
N ASP A 271 -10.71 -3.40 13.26
CA ASP A 271 -10.89 -4.73 12.67
C ASP A 271 -10.38 -4.85 11.21
N LEU A 272 -9.58 -3.88 10.74
CA LEU A 272 -9.12 -3.80 9.36
C LEU A 272 -8.29 -5.01 8.92
N PRO A 273 -8.38 -5.40 7.62
CA PRO A 273 -7.53 -6.43 7.04
C PRO A 273 -6.05 -6.14 7.27
N THR A 274 -5.43 -7.09 7.94
CA THR A 274 -4.10 -7.04 8.52
C THR A 274 -3.00 -6.72 7.50
N LYS A 275 -3.22 -7.05 6.22
CA LYS A 275 -2.23 -6.93 5.14
C LYS A 275 -1.86 -5.48 4.76
N ILE A 276 -2.74 -4.50 4.98
CA ILE A 276 -2.41 -3.09 4.71
C ILE A 276 -1.48 -2.56 5.81
N PHE A 277 -1.85 -2.79 7.06
CA PHE A 277 -1.04 -2.42 8.21
C PHE A 277 0.33 -3.10 8.20
N LEU A 278 0.41 -4.32 7.66
CA LEU A 278 1.68 -5.01 7.47
C LEU A 278 2.73 -4.13 6.78
N LYS A 279 2.39 -3.51 5.63
CA LYS A 279 3.34 -2.69 4.86
C LYS A 279 3.70 -1.41 5.62
N LEU A 280 2.71 -0.78 6.25
CA LEU A 280 2.89 0.45 7.02
C LEU A 280 3.76 0.22 8.26
N PHE A 281 3.52 -0.84 9.04
CA PHE A 281 4.34 -1.21 10.19
C PHE A 281 5.76 -1.59 9.80
N TYR A 282 5.95 -2.28 8.67
CA TYR A 282 7.29 -2.58 8.19
C TYR A 282 8.07 -1.30 7.90
N LYS A 283 7.48 -0.38 7.14
CA LYS A 283 8.14 0.88 6.81
C LYS A 283 8.33 1.77 8.05
N LEU A 284 7.37 1.77 8.98
CA LEU A 284 7.52 2.46 10.27
C LEU A 284 8.71 1.90 11.07
N GLY A 285 8.88 0.57 11.12
CA GLY A 285 10.02 -0.09 11.75
C GLY A 285 11.36 0.28 11.09
N GLU A 286 11.40 0.37 9.76
CA GLU A 286 12.60 0.85 9.05
C GLU A 286 12.94 2.29 9.40
N LEU A 287 11.96 3.19 9.39
CA LEU A 287 12.17 4.59 9.77
C LEU A 287 12.61 4.73 11.23
N TYR A 288 12.11 3.89 12.14
CA TYR A 288 12.61 3.85 13.52
C TYR A 288 14.06 3.39 13.61
N ILE A 289 14.50 2.43 12.78
CA ILE A 289 15.92 2.05 12.71
C ILE A 289 16.76 3.24 12.23
N GLU A 290 16.32 3.95 11.18
CA GLU A 290 17.02 5.13 10.65
C GLU A 290 17.18 6.23 11.71
N HIS A 291 16.18 6.38 12.60
CA HIS A 291 16.20 7.32 13.72
C HIS A 291 16.73 6.72 15.03
N GLU A 292 17.39 5.56 14.97
CA GLU A 292 17.99 4.85 16.11
C GLU A 292 17.04 4.51 17.28
N ASN A 293 15.72 4.51 17.02
CA ASN A 293 14.70 4.14 17.98
C ASN A 293 14.40 2.62 17.91
N TYR A 294 15.36 1.82 18.35
CA TYR A 294 15.30 0.35 18.26
C TYR A 294 14.16 -0.27 19.07
N LYS A 295 13.73 0.39 20.16
CA LYS A 295 12.58 -0.05 20.94
C LYS A 295 11.31 -0.01 20.10
N LYS A 296 10.97 1.15 19.55
CA LYS A 296 9.78 1.30 18.70
C LYS A 296 9.91 0.52 17.39
N ALA A 297 11.12 0.39 16.83
CA ALA A 297 11.36 -0.49 15.68
C ALA A 297 10.97 -1.95 15.99
N THR A 298 11.38 -2.45 17.16
CA THR A 298 11.04 -3.81 17.62
C THR A 298 9.53 -3.97 17.79
N GLU A 299 8.85 -2.99 18.38
CA GLU A 299 7.39 -3.00 18.52
C GLU A 299 6.70 -3.06 17.15
N ALA A 300 7.14 -2.24 16.18
CA ALA A 300 6.59 -2.22 14.83
C ALA A 300 6.82 -3.53 14.07
N PHE A 301 8.05 -4.08 14.10
CA PHE A 301 8.35 -5.36 13.46
C PHE A 301 7.65 -6.55 14.12
N THR A 302 7.40 -6.49 15.43
CA THR A 302 6.59 -7.50 16.13
C THR A 302 5.14 -7.49 15.61
N GLN A 303 4.58 -6.31 15.29
CA GLN A 303 3.29 -6.26 14.61
C GLN A 303 3.38 -6.93 13.24
N VAL A 304 4.38 -6.64 12.42
CA VAL A 304 4.53 -7.30 11.10
C VAL A 304 4.62 -8.82 11.23
N GLU A 305 5.47 -9.34 12.12
CA GLU A 305 5.64 -10.78 12.35
C GLU A 305 4.34 -11.45 12.81
N ARG A 306 3.56 -10.79 13.67
CA ARG A 306 2.24 -11.29 14.11
C ARG A 306 1.27 -11.44 12.95
N ILE A 307 1.36 -10.56 11.95
CA ILE A 307 0.47 -10.53 10.79
C ILE A 307 0.89 -11.57 9.75
N ASP A 308 2.18 -11.58 9.43
CA ASP A 308 2.79 -12.50 8.48
C ASP A 308 4.23 -12.82 8.92
N PRO A 309 4.44 -13.97 9.59
CA PRO A 309 5.77 -14.42 10.01
C PRO A 309 6.75 -14.63 8.85
N ASN A 310 6.24 -14.83 7.63
CA ASN A 310 7.04 -15.06 6.43
C ASN A 310 7.27 -13.79 5.62
N TYR A 311 6.88 -12.62 6.14
CA TYR A 311 7.12 -11.36 5.45
C TYR A 311 8.61 -11.10 5.26
N GLN A 312 8.97 -10.51 4.12
CA GLN A 312 10.34 -10.46 3.66
C GLN A 312 11.31 -9.86 4.71
N LYS A 313 12.31 -10.67 5.09
CA LYS A 313 13.38 -10.32 6.05
C LYS A 313 12.86 -9.89 7.43
N ILE A 314 11.63 -10.24 7.82
CA ILE A 314 11.08 -9.76 9.08
C ILE A 314 11.83 -10.32 10.29
N ALA A 315 12.14 -11.61 10.28
CA ALA A 315 12.91 -12.26 11.34
C ALA A 315 14.30 -11.61 11.51
N GLU A 316 14.99 -11.30 10.40
CA GLU A 316 16.29 -10.62 10.43
C GLU A 316 16.19 -9.21 11.01
N LYS A 317 15.21 -8.41 10.54
CA LYS A 317 14.99 -7.04 11.03
C LYS A 317 14.60 -7.00 12.50
N LEU A 318 13.74 -7.93 12.93
CA LEU A 318 13.29 -8.04 14.32
C LEU A 318 14.40 -8.51 15.25
N GLU A 319 15.19 -9.50 14.84
CA GLU A 319 16.38 -9.94 15.58
C GLU A 319 17.38 -8.79 15.72
N PHE A 320 17.64 -8.07 14.63
CA PHE A 320 18.51 -6.92 14.62
C PHE A 320 18.03 -5.81 15.56
N SER A 321 16.75 -5.43 15.48
CA SER A 321 16.19 -4.37 16.34
C SER A 321 16.19 -4.78 17.81
N LYS A 322 15.84 -6.04 18.14
CA LYS A 322 15.91 -6.58 19.52
C LYS A 322 17.33 -6.54 20.06
N LYS A 323 18.29 -7.06 19.28
CA LYS A 323 19.71 -7.10 19.66
C LYS A 323 20.24 -5.70 19.98
N LEU A 324 19.91 -4.70 19.17
CA LEU A 324 20.32 -3.32 19.42
C LEU A 324 19.53 -2.62 20.51
N ASN A 325 18.26 -3.00 20.72
CA ASN A 325 17.44 -2.48 21.81
C ASN A 325 18.00 -2.90 23.17
N GLU A 326 18.32 -4.19 23.34
CA GLU A 326 18.76 -4.79 24.61
C GLU A 326 20.24 -4.55 24.92
N ASN A 327 21.06 -4.33 23.89
CA ASN A 327 22.51 -4.24 24.05
C ASN A 327 23.02 -2.84 23.67
N LEU A 328 22.98 -1.92 24.64
CA LEU A 328 23.55 -0.57 24.51
C LEU A 328 25.01 -0.62 24.06
N ALA A 329 25.78 -1.57 24.59
CA ALA A 329 27.18 -1.73 24.25
C ALA A 329 27.44 -1.95 22.77
N LEU A 330 26.70 -2.92 22.21
CA LEU A 330 26.78 -3.27 20.81
C LEU A 330 26.23 -2.15 19.94
N ARG A 331 25.20 -1.43 20.40
CA ARG A 331 24.68 -0.24 19.71
C ARG A 331 25.75 0.83 19.56
N ILE A 332 26.41 1.23 20.66
CA ILE A 332 27.49 2.21 20.59
C ILE A 332 28.62 1.70 19.69
N TYR A 333 28.98 0.42 19.82
CA TYR A 333 29.99 -0.19 18.96
C TYR A 333 29.65 -0.06 17.47
N LEU A 334 28.40 -0.34 17.08
CA LEU A 334 27.99 -0.29 15.67
C LEU A 334 27.66 1.10 15.14
N LYS A 335 27.22 2.03 15.99
CA LYS A 335 26.57 3.28 15.54
C LYS A 335 27.26 4.58 15.95
N SER A 336 28.15 4.56 16.94
CA SER A 336 28.90 5.78 17.31
C SER A 336 29.58 6.43 16.09
N PRO A 337 29.62 7.76 15.99
CA PRO A 337 30.32 8.45 14.91
C PRO A 337 31.75 7.94 14.78
N LYS A 338 32.22 7.81 13.54
CA LYS A 338 33.51 7.18 13.25
C LYS A 338 34.68 7.91 13.92
N GLU A 339 34.54 9.22 14.03
CA GLU A 339 35.51 10.14 14.64
C GLU A 339 35.55 10.03 16.18
N LYS A 340 34.47 9.54 16.81
CA LYS A 340 34.34 9.38 18.27
C LYS A 340 34.52 7.93 18.76
N PHE A 341 34.67 6.99 17.83
CA PHE A 341 34.81 5.56 18.15
C PHE A 341 36.18 5.22 18.76
N ASP A 342 37.15 6.14 18.65
CA ASP A 342 38.54 5.96 19.05
C ASP A 342 38.72 5.59 20.53
N ASN A 343 37.91 6.16 21.42
CA ASN A 343 37.97 5.92 22.86
C ASN A 343 37.42 4.54 23.23
N LEU A 344 36.31 4.14 22.60
CA LEU A 344 35.76 2.79 22.74
C LEU A 344 36.74 1.75 22.20
N ALA A 345 37.37 2.02 21.05
CA ALA A 345 38.39 1.15 20.46
C ALA A 345 39.57 0.92 21.42
N SER A 346 40.11 2.00 22.02
CA SER A 346 41.16 1.89 23.04
C SER A 346 40.73 1.06 24.24
N ALA A 347 39.50 1.25 24.75
CA ALA A 347 38.99 0.48 25.88
C ALA A 347 38.85 -1.02 25.57
N ILE A 348 38.39 -1.37 24.36
CA ILE A 348 38.31 -2.76 23.89
C ILE A 348 39.71 -3.39 23.84
N ILE A 349 40.70 -2.68 23.28
CA ILE A 349 42.08 -3.17 23.16
C ILE A 349 42.71 -3.38 24.52
N LEU A 350 42.62 -2.40 25.43
CA LEU A 350 43.13 -2.56 26.79
C LEU A 350 42.52 -3.77 27.52
N LYS A 351 41.23 -4.06 27.26
CA LYS A 351 40.58 -5.24 27.83
C LYS A 351 41.09 -6.55 27.23
N LEU A 352 41.29 -6.59 25.91
CA LEU A 352 41.82 -7.77 25.20
C LEU A 352 43.25 -8.12 25.63
N TYR A 353 44.10 -7.10 25.83
CA TYR A 353 45.49 -7.25 26.25
C TYR A 353 45.67 -7.24 27.79
N LYS A 354 44.56 -7.34 28.56
CA LYS A 354 44.48 -7.54 30.02
C LYS A 354 45.62 -6.90 30.82
N ASN A 355 45.63 -5.59 31.00
CA ASN A 355 46.57 -4.84 31.89
C ASN A 355 48.07 -5.16 31.70
N LYS A 356 48.47 -5.95 30.69
CA LYS A 356 49.85 -6.29 30.39
C LYS A 356 50.52 -5.22 29.53
N PHE A 357 49.72 -4.37 28.89
CA PHE A 357 50.15 -3.34 27.96
C PHE A 357 49.32 -2.07 28.15
N GLN A 358 49.93 -0.92 27.91
CA GLN A 358 49.27 0.37 27.77
C GLN A 358 49.21 0.75 26.29
N VAL A 359 48.23 1.57 25.90
CA VAL A 359 48.18 2.16 24.55
C VAL A 359 49.04 3.42 24.57
N ARG A 360 50.19 3.37 23.89
CA ARG A 360 51.15 4.49 23.80
C ARG A 360 50.72 5.49 22.72
N ASP A 361 50.33 4.97 21.57
CA ASP A 361 49.85 5.74 20.44
C ASP A 361 48.79 4.96 19.66
N LYS A 362 47.94 5.69 18.94
CA LYS A 362 46.95 5.13 18.03
C LYS A 362 46.78 6.02 16.82
N LYS A 363 46.69 5.41 15.64
CA LYS A 363 46.43 6.11 14.38
C LYS A 363 45.30 5.44 13.63
N ILE A 364 44.25 6.20 13.31
CA ILE A 364 43.21 5.74 12.41
C ILE A 364 43.79 5.72 10.99
N ASN A 365 43.75 4.55 10.36
CA ASN A 365 44.28 4.37 9.01
C ASN A 365 43.18 4.51 7.96
N GLU A 366 42.00 3.92 8.23
CA GLU A 366 40.89 3.91 7.29
C GLU A 366 39.55 3.89 8.01
N ILE A 367 38.60 4.63 7.45
CA ILE A 367 37.23 4.68 7.94
C ILE A 367 36.29 4.40 6.76
N THR A 368 35.60 3.25 6.77
CA THR A 368 34.57 2.92 5.77
C THR A 368 33.20 2.83 6.42
N SER A 369 32.14 2.64 5.63
CA SER A 369 30.79 2.36 6.17
C SER A 369 30.71 1.00 6.88
N GLN A 370 31.65 0.10 6.63
CA GLN A 370 31.60 -1.29 7.11
C GLN A 370 32.63 -1.60 8.18
N PHE A 371 33.73 -0.85 8.28
CA PHE A 371 34.77 -1.06 9.28
C PHE A 371 35.60 0.20 9.54
N ILE A 372 36.37 0.16 10.63
CA ILE A 372 37.41 1.15 10.96
C ILE A 372 38.71 0.39 11.22
N ASP A 373 39.78 0.81 10.54
CA ASP A 373 41.13 0.30 10.74
C ASP A 373 41.91 1.28 11.62
N ILE A 374 42.47 0.78 12.72
CA ILE A 374 43.27 1.57 13.65
C ILE A 374 44.57 0.81 13.95
N ASN A 375 45.70 1.47 13.72
CA ASN A 375 46.99 1.01 14.22
C ASN A 375 47.13 1.39 15.69
N PHE A 376 47.48 0.42 16.54
CA PHE A 376 47.82 0.63 17.93
C PHE A 376 49.29 0.31 18.16
N GLN A 377 49.98 1.19 18.88
CA GLN A 377 51.25 0.92 19.51
C GLN A 377 51.01 0.58 20.98
N LEU A 378 51.23 -0.68 21.33
CA LEU A 378 51.07 -1.22 22.67
C LEU A 378 52.44 -1.35 23.31
N SER A 379 52.59 -0.93 24.56
CA SER A 379 53.86 -1.03 25.27
C SER A 379 53.69 -1.48 26.72
N ASN A 380 54.70 -2.16 27.24
CA ASN A 380 54.89 -2.38 28.66
C ASN A 380 56.37 -2.21 29.01
N ASN A 381 56.75 -2.49 30.25
CA ASN A 381 58.13 -2.26 30.71
C ASN A 381 59.18 -3.09 29.98
N GLN A 382 58.79 -4.10 29.18
CA GLN A 382 59.71 -5.05 28.54
C GLN A 382 59.56 -5.15 27.02
N TRP A 383 58.39 -4.81 26.47
CA TRP A 383 58.06 -5.06 25.05
C TRP A 383 57.22 -3.93 24.46
N GLU A 384 57.46 -3.64 23.17
CA GLU A 384 56.56 -2.86 22.32
C GLU A 384 56.00 -3.74 21.20
N GLU A 385 54.70 -3.57 20.92
CA GLU A 385 53.98 -4.33 19.91
C GLU A 385 53.09 -3.40 19.08
N ASN A 386 53.27 -3.44 17.76
CA ASN A 386 52.43 -2.71 16.81
C ASN A 386 51.40 -3.67 16.21
N ILE A 387 50.13 -3.28 16.27
CA ILE A 387 49.03 -4.08 15.73
C ILE A 387 48.08 -3.23 14.91
N LEU A 388 47.68 -3.74 13.74
CA LEU A 388 46.58 -3.21 12.95
C LEU A 388 45.28 -3.89 13.37
N VAL A 389 44.34 -3.12 13.91
CA VAL A 389 43.05 -3.61 14.36
C VAL A 389 41.95 -3.15 13.41
N ARG A 390 41.22 -4.10 12.85
CA ARG A 390 39.99 -3.86 12.08
C ARG A 390 38.76 -4.06 12.96
N PHE A 391 38.04 -2.99 13.22
CA PHE A 391 36.73 -3.03 13.88
C PHE A 391 35.63 -3.08 12.82
N VAL A 392 35.03 -4.25 12.60
CA VAL A 392 33.91 -4.41 11.68
C VAL A 392 32.64 -3.87 12.33
N ARG A 393 31.91 -3.01 11.62
CA ARG A 393 30.74 -2.25 12.10
C ARG A 393 29.49 -2.43 11.25
N THR A 394 29.39 -3.54 10.52
CA THR A 394 28.20 -3.90 9.74
C THR A 394 27.33 -4.96 10.42
N ASP A 395 26.05 -4.96 10.08
CA ASP A 395 24.98 -5.83 10.57
C ASP A 395 24.84 -7.15 9.78
N GLN A 396 25.64 -7.33 8.74
CA GLN A 396 25.64 -8.55 7.93
C GLN A 396 25.98 -9.78 8.80
N LYS A 397 25.15 -10.83 8.70
CA LYS A 397 25.32 -12.08 9.48
C LYS A 397 26.59 -12.85 9.10
N ASN A 398 27.04 -12.74 7.85
CA ASN A 398 28.22 -13.42 7.33
C ASN A 398 29.26 -12.40 6.87
N PHE A 399 30.45 -12.44 7.48
CA PHE A 399 31.60 -11.65 7.04
C PHE A 399 32.45 -12.45 6.06
N GLY A 400 32.75 -11.80 4.94
CA GLY A 400 33.34 -12.45 3.77
C GLY A 400 34.85 -12.57 3.80
N GLU A 401 35.35 -13.28 2.79
CA GLU A 401 36.77 -13.46 2.49
C GLU A 401 37.48 -12.15 2.10
N LEU A 402 36.74 -11.21 1.49
CA LEU A 402 37.30 -9.94 1.00
C LEU A 402 37.83 -9.06 2.14
N PHE A 403 37.11 -8.98 3.26
CA PHE A 403 37.54 -8.21 4.44
C PHE A 403 38.88 -8.73 4.98
N LEU A 404 39.05 -10.06 5.02
CA LEU A 404 40.27 -10.66 5.53
C LEU A 404 41.40 -10.61 4.50
N LYS A 405 41.13 -10.81 3.21
CA LYS A 405 42.14 -10.67 2.14
C LYS A 405 42.75 -9.27 2.12
N ASP A 406 41.93 -8.23 2.25
CA ASP A 406 42.39 -6.86 2.34
C ASP A 406 43.24 -6.63 3.61
N LEU A 407 42.76 -7.08 4.78
CA LEU A 407 43.51 -6.97 6.03
C LEU A 407 44.87 -7.70 5.97
N ILE A 408 44.92 -8.87 5.34
CA ILE A 408 46.16 -9.64 5.11
C ILE A 408 47.15 -8.86 4.26
N SER A 409 46.68 -8.17 3.21
CA SER A 409 47.54 -7.34 2.38
C SER A 409 48.19 -6.23 3.21
N LYS A 410 47.38 -5.52 4.01
CA LYS A 410 47.85 -4.41 4.85
C LYS A 410 48.81 -4.84 5.95
N THR A 411 48.56 -5.98 6.61
CA THR A 411 49.45 -6.48 7.66
C THR A 411 50.78 -6.98 7.07
N LYS A 412 50.75 -7.61 5.89
CA LYS A 412 51.95 -8.06 5.18
C LYS A 412 52.83 -6.91 4.73
N GLU A 413 52.23 -5.87 4.14
CA GLU A 413 52.94 -4.67 3.67
C GLU A 413 53.66 -3.95 4.81
N ASN A 414 52.98 -3.81 5.95
CA ASN A 414 53.52 -3.13 7.13
C ASN A 414 54.34 -4.04 8.05
N LYS A 415 54.39 -5.35 7.80
CA LYS A 415 55.05 -6.38 8.65
C LYS A 415 54.60 -6.33 10.12
N ILE A 416 53.31 -6.11 10.35
CA ILE A 416 52.69 -6.03 11.68
C ILE A 416 51.64 -7.13 11.86
N LYS A 417 51.28 -7.41 13.11
CA LYS A 417 50.16 -8.34 13.40
C LYS A 417 48.83 -7.69 13.05
N GLY A 418 47.83 -8.53 12.75
CA GLY A 418 46.46 -8.12 12.53
C GLY A 418 45.52 -8.62 13.62
N LEU A 419 44.48 -7.84 13.93
CA LEU A 419 43.37 -8.28 14.75
C LEU A 419 42.07 -7.82 14.09
N CYS A 420 41.16 -8.75 13.81
CA CYS A 420 39.84 -8.41 13.28
C CYS A 420 38.75 -8.67 14.33
N ILE A 421 38.02 -7.62 14.68
CA ILE A 421 36.96 -7.64 15.69
C ILE A 421 35.61 -7.46 14.99
N ALA A 422 34.69 -8.40 15.15
CA ALA A 422 33.41 -8.41 14.45
C ALA A 422 32.20 -8.78 15.35
N PRO A 423 31.02 -8.20 15.09
CA PRO A 423 29.79 -8.41 15.89
C PRO A 423 29.02 -9.70 15.55
N ALA A 424 29.49 -10.45 14.56
CA ALA A 424 29.01 -11.78 14.15
C ALA A 424 30.21 -12.68 13.79
N THR A 425 29.95 -13.84 13.20
CA THR A 425 30.95 -14.88 12.93
C THR A 425 31.46 -14.84 11.48
N PHE A 426 32.75 -15.11 11.29
CA PHE A 426 33.36 -15.32 9.98
C PHE A 426 32.98 -16.71 9.43
N SER A 427 32.84 -16.81 8.11
CA SER A 427 32.67 -18.09 7.44
C SER A 427 33.91 -18.98 7.61
N GLU A 428 33.73 -20.30 7.57
CA GLU A 428 34.85 -21.24 7.66
C GLU A 428 35.90 -21.01 6.57
N LYS A 429 35.46 -20.68 5.35
CA LYS A 429 36.36 -20.30 4.25
C LYS A 429 37.17 -19.03 4.55
N ALA A 430 36.57 -18.05 5.23
CA ALA A 430 37.29 -16.85 5.66
C ALA A 430 38.35 -17.17 6.73
N LYS A 431 38.03 -18.07 7.68
CA LYS A 431 38.99 -18.54 8.70
C LYS A 431 40.16 -19.31 8.09
N GLN A 432 39.90 -20.18 7.11
CA GLN A 432 40.96 -20.91 6.38
C GLN A 432 41.96 -19.97 5.68
N ILE A 433 41.53 -18.81 5.18
CA ILE A 433 42.42 -17.87 4.48
C ILE A 433 43.49 -17.26 5.40
N ILE A 434 43.18 -17.13 6.70
CA ILE A 434 44.11 -16.59 7.70
C ILE A 434 44.88 -17.66 8.47
N GLU A 435 44.61 -18.94 8.22
CA GLU A 435 45.32 -20.05 8.86
C GLU A 435 46.83 -19.96 8.56
N GLY A 436 47.66 -20.09 9.62
CA GLY A 436 49.11 -19.91 9.53
C GLY A 436 49.60 -18.46 9.38
N ARG A 437 48.71 -17.45 9.50
CA ARG A 437 49.07 -16.02 9.46
C ARG A 437 48.97 -15.38 10.84
N LEU A 438 49.68 -14.26 11.04
CA LEU A 438 49.63 -13.46 12.27
C LEU A 438 48.39 -12.56 12.33
N ILE A 439 47.20 -13.15 12.21
CA ILE A 439 45.91 -12.45 12.30
C ILE A 439 44.98 -13.18 13.26
N ASP A 440 44.58 -12.49 14.32
CA ASP A 440 43.61 -13.01 15.29
C ASP A 440 42.18 -12.52 15.00
N LEU A 441 41.18 -13.32 15.39
CA LEU A 441 39.77 -12.99 15.26
C LEU A 441 39.06 -12.89 16.62
N ILE A 442 38.22 -11.87 16.78
CA ILE A 442 37.28 -11.73 17.90
C ILE A 442 35.87 -11.62 17.34
N GLU A 443 35.05 -12.63 17.58
CA GLU A 443 33.74 -12.77 16.92
C GLU A 443 32.57 -12.70 17.92
N GLY A 444 31.46 -12.14 17.46
CA GLY A 444 30.12 -12.24 18.04
C GLY A 444 30.05 -12.29 19.57
N LYS A 445 29.98 -13.52 20.12
CA LYS A 445 29.84 -13.76 21.57
C LYS A 445 31.01 -13.20 22.37
N LYS A 446 32.24 -13.35 21.88
CA LYS A 446 33.45 -12.87 22.57
C LYS A 446 33.51 -11.35 22.61
N LEU A 447 33.20 -10.68 21.48
CA LEU A 447 33.06 -9.23 21.46
C LEU A 447 31.98 -8.76 22.43
N THR A 448 30.81 -9.40 22.43
CA THR A 448 29.70 -9.07 23.33
C THR A 448 30.12 -9.20 24.81
N GLN A 449 30.88 -10.23 25.16
CA GLN A 449 31.41 -10.41 26.52
C GLN A 449 32.39 -9.31 26.90
N ILE A 450 33.32 -8.93 26.00
CA ILE A 450 34.28 -7.84 26.24
C ILE A 450 33.52 -6.54 26.48
N LEU A 451 32.60 -6.21 25.58
CA LEU A 451 31.78 -5.01 25.64
C LEU A 451 31.02 -4.91 26.97
N ARG A 452 30.40 -6.00 27.46
CA ARG A 452 29.68 -6.00 28.75
C ARG A 452 30.56 -5.68 29.97
N THR A 453 31.88 -5.79 29.86
CA THR A 453 32.80 -5.45 30.96
C THR A 453 33.24 -3.98 30.94
N LEU A 454 32.87 -3.22 29.92
CA LEU A 454 33.21 -1.81 29.77
C LEU A 454 32.07 -0.94 30.31
N ASP A 455 32.42 0.16 30.97
CA ASP A 455 31.46 1.22 31.30
C ASP A 455 31.21 2.06 30.05
N ILE A 456 30.20 1.66 29.28
CA ILE A 456 29.99 2.17 27.93
C ILE A 456 29.20 3.48 27.91
N SER A 457 28.58 3.85 29.04
CA SER A 457 27.87 5.12 29.21
C SER A 457 28.74 6.34 28.90
N LYS A 458 30.07 6.20 29.05
CA LYS A 458 31.08 7.21 28.78
C LYS A 458 31.34 7.48 27.29
N TYR A 459 30.78 6.66 26.39
CA TYR A 459 31.01 6.74 24.94
C TYR A 459 29.72 7.00 24.15
N ILE A 460 28.65 7.46 24.83
CA ILE A 460 27.39 7.90 24.22
C ILE A 460 27.58 9.25 23.53
#